data_AF-A0A1C6EJ78-F1
#
_entry.id   AF-A0A1C6EJ78-F1
#
_cell.length_a   1.000
_cell.length_b   1.000
_cell.length_c   1.000
_cell.angle_alpha   90.00
_cell.angle_beta   90.00
_cell.angle_gamma   90.00
#
_symmetry.space_group_name_H-M   'P 1'
#
loop_
_entity.id
_entity.type
_entity.pdbx_description
1 polymer ?
#
loop_
_entity_poly.entity_id
_entity_poly.type
_entity_poly.pdbx_seq_one_letter_code
_entity_poly.pdbx_strand_id
1 'polypeptide(L)'
;MNIRYAIEKDLENIKDIWNYCFGDEEGFVNYYFDNKYKPENTIIIEENDELMSSLQLNQYKINLNNKIYDTSYVVGVSTYPNARGKGYMKDMMDFALNELYKKDQLVSLLMPIDYRLYKKYGYEHCYDQIEYKLSIEELKQFKIVGDFEKITNNHINYMMDIYKEFLLNTNGYVVRDKNYYENLFKEIKCENGHMYIHKEESYEGYIIYFIMEDTMFIREICYKNISSLKSMLKFVYNHNTQCKKVNIMSPVIDSIRYILPNLKTSEINIKPFMMGRVINLEKFLNTLSIECNDLDGVYIEIIDNQIKENNNVFEISVKDNKVKAIKSNKKADIALSINYISQLAFSYIDIEKVLFLENITKTKEKTKAINLLKSIFSKKENYINEYV
;
A
#
# COMPACT_ATOMS: atom_id res chain seq x y z
N MET A 1 26.74 -15.14 -12.15
CA MET A 1 25.49 -14.71 -11.51
C MET A 1 24.58 -15.89 -11.15
N ASN A 2 24.11 -15.94 -9.89
CA ASN A 2 23.13 -16.89 -9.37
C ASN A 2 22.00 -16.10 -8.68
N ILE A 3 20.74 -16.47 -8.91
CA ILE A 3 19.56 -15.86 -8.26
C ILE A 3 18.79 -16.91 -7.48
N ARG A 4 18.54 -16.65 -6.20
CA ARG A 4 17.93 -17.62 -5.29
C ARG A 4 17.27 -16.94 -4.10
N TYR A 5 16.47 -17.69 -3.37
CA TYR A 5 16.08 -17.29 -2.01
C TYR A 5 17.31 -17.27 -1.09
N ALA A 6 17.27 -16.39 -0.10
CA ALA A 6 18.27 -16.33 0.96
C ALA A 6 18.19 -17.58 1.85
N ILE A 7 19.32 -17.89 2.47
CA ILE A 7 19.45 -18.87 3.54
C ILE A 7 20.08 -18.18 4.75
N GLU A 8 20.10 -18.86 5.91
CA GLU A 8 20.54 -18.27 7.17
C GLU A 8 21.95 -17.64 7.11
N LYS A 9 22.87 -18.25 6.34
CA LYS A 9 24.24 -17.75 6.20
C LYS A 9 24.34 -16.38 5.51
N ASP A 10 23.29 -15.97 4.79
CA ASP A 10 23.30 -14.73 4.00
C ASP A 10 22.92 -13.50 4.83
N LEU A 11 22.42 -13.69 6.06
CA LEU A 11 21.83 -12.63 6.89
C LEU A 11 22.74 -11.41 7.04
N GLU A 12 24.00 -11.62 7.42
CA GLU A 12 24.93 -10.51 7.67
C GLU A 12 25.25 -9.75 6.37
N ASN A 13 25.45 -10.45 5.25
CA ASN A 13 25.63 -9.80 3.94
C ASN A 13 24.39 -9.00 3.50
N ILE A 14 23.19 -9.47 3.85
CA ILE A 14 21.92 -8.77 3.56
C ILE A 14 21.78 -7.53 4.44
N LYS A 15 22.14 -7.61 5.73
CA LYS A 15 22.20 -6.44 6.63
C LYS A 15 23.21 -5.42 6.12
N ASP A 16 24.38 -5.87 5.69
CA ASP A 16 25.44 -4.99 5.17
C ASP A 16 24.97 -4.20 3.94
N ILE A 17 24.38 -4.87 2.94
CA ILE A 17 23.87 -4.18 1.76
C ILE A 17 22.66 -3.29 2.08
N TRP A 18 21.81 -3.68 3.04
CA TRP A 18 20.69 -2.86 3.52
C TRP A 18 21.21 -1.55 4.14
N ASN A 19 22.11 -1.66 5.12
CA ASN A 19 22.72 -0.51 5.80
C ASN A 19 23.42 0.42 4.81
N TYR A 20 24.13 -0.15 3.84
CA TYR A 20 24.78 0.61 2.79
C TYR A 20 23.79 1.41 1.94
N CYS A 21 22.62 0.85 1.61
CA CYS A 21 21.67 1.48 0.69
C CYS A 21 20.72 2.49 1.36
N PHE A 22 20.31 2.25 2.61
CA PHE A 22 19.24 3.02 3.26
C PHE A 22 19.76 3.93 4.39
N GLY A 23 20.84 3.55 5.08
CA GLY A 23 21.39 4.35 6.18
C GLY A 23 20.44 4.48 7.37
N ASP A 24 19.55 3.50 7.57
CA ASP A 24 18.61 3.48 8.69
C ASP A 24 19.33 3.40 10.04
N GLU A 25 18.68 3.88 11.10
CA GLU A 25 19.21 3.78 12.45
C GLU A 25 19.32 2.31 12.89
N GLU A 26 20.39 2.00 13.64
CA GLU A 26 20.69 0.63 14.10
C GLU A 26 19.51 -0.01 14.86
N GLY A 27 18.77 0.79 15.64
CA GLY A 27 17.58 0.33 16.35
C GLY A 27 16.48 -0.19 15.42
N PHE A 28 16.26 0.49 14.29
CA PHE A 28 15.29 0.07 13.28
C PHE A 28 15.77 -1.18 12.53
N VAL A 29 17.04 -1.20 12.10
CA VAL A 29 17.66 -2.34 11.41
C VAL A 29 17.54 -3.61 12.26
N ASN A 30 17.92 -3.54 13.54
CA ASN A 30 17.79 -4.68 14.46
C ASN A 30 16.34 -5.13 14.61
N TYR A 31 15.40 -4.20 14.81
CA TYR A 31 13.97 -4.55 14.85
C TYR A 31 13.53 -5.28 13.57
N TYR A 32 13.87 -4.74 12.39
CA TYR A 32 13.44 -5.31 11.12
C TYR A 32 13.96 -6.73 10.93
N PHE A 33 15.27 -6.94 11.12
CA PHE A 33 15.90 -8.25 10.90
C PHE A 33 15.53 -9.29 11.97
N ASP A 34 15.18 -8.86 13.18
CA ASP A 34 14.74 -9.77 14.25
C ASP A 34 13.26 -10.17 14.14
N ASN A 35 12.42 -9.32 13.55
CA ASN A 35 10.96 -9.47 13.64
C ASN A 35 10.23 -9.61 12.28
N LYS A 36 10.75 -9.00 11.21
CA LYS A 36 10.12 -8.97 9.88
C LYS A 36 10.84 -9.86 8.87
N TYR A 37 12.17 -9.84 8.89
CA TYR A 37 12.99 -10.61 7.96
C TYR A 37 12.70 -12.12 8.04
N LYS A 38 12.62 -12.74 6.87
CA LYS A 38 12.51 -14.19 6.67
C LYS A 38 13.35 -14.61 5.46
N PRO A 39 14.33 -15.51 5.59
CA PRO A 39 15.15 -15.97 4.47
C PRO A 39 14.31 -16.52 3.30
N GLU A 40 13.25 -17.28 3.59
CA GLU A 40 12.32 -17.88 2.62
C GLU A 40 11.47 -16.86 1.84
N ASN A 41 11.47 -15.60 2.28
CA ASN A 41 10.82 -14.49 1.60
C ASN A 41 11.82 -13.43 1.12
N THR A 42 13.12 -13.73 1.13
CA THR A 42 14.17 -12.82 0.67
C THR A 42 14.82 -13.40 -0.57
N ILE A 43 14.97 -12.59 -1.62
CA ILE A 43 15.66 -12.97 -2.86
C ILE A 43 17.00 -12.25 -2.89
N ILE A 44 18.04 -12.97 -3.28
CA ILE A 44 19.38 -12.41 -3.47
C ILE A 44 19.91 -12.76 -4.85
N ILE A 45 20.83 -11.92 -5.33
CA ILE A 45 21.70 -12.21 -6.46
C ILE A 45 23.14 -12.24 -5.98
N GLU A 46 23.83 -13.33 -6.32
CA GLU A 46 25.24 -13.54 -6.03
C GLU A 46 26.07 -13.63 -7.32
N GLU A 47 27.29 -13.11 -7.29
CA GLU A 47 28.28 -13.29 -8.33
C GLU A 47 29.66 -13.45 -7.72
N ASN A 48 30.41 -14.49 -8.13
CA ASN A 48 31.72 -14.84 -7.55
C ASN A 48 31.69 -14.95 -6.02
N ASP A 49 30.66 -15.59 -5.48
CA ASP A 49 30.42 -15.77 -4.03
C ASP A 49 30.20 -14.47 -3.23
N GLU A 50 29.97 -13.34 -3.91
CA GLU A 50 29.63 -12.06 -3.30
C GLU A 50 28.16 -11.68 -3.56
N LEU A 51 27.47 -11.18 -2.53
CA LEU A 51 26.10 -10.68 -2.64
C LEU A 51 26.09 -9.34 -3.38
N MET A 52 25.43 -9.28 -4.54
CA MET A 52 25.36 -8.09 -5.39
C MET A 52 24.06 -7.31 -5.20
N SER A 53 22.96 -8.01 -4.92
CA SER A 53 21.63 -7.42 -4.81
C SER A 53 20.73 -8.25 -3.90
N SER A 54 19.78 -7.60 -3.22
CA SER A 54 18.74 -8.25 -2.43
C SER A 54 17.39 -7.53 -2.55
N LEU A 55 16.30 -8.26 -2.32
CA LEU A 55 14.98 -7.69 -2.00
C LEU A 55 14.23 -8.63 -1.06
N GLN A 56 13.26 -8.10 -0.33
CA GLN A 56 12.41 -8.87 0.58
C GLN A 56 10.95 -8.79 0.13
N LEU A 57 10.23 -9.89 0.30
CA LEU A 57 8.82 -10.08 -0.05
C LEU A 57 8.02 -10.23 1.25
N ASN A 58 7.85 -9.14 2.00
CA ASN A 58 7.14 -9.20 3.27
C ASN A 58 5.70 -9.64 3.04
N GLN A 59 5.23 -10.63 3.81
CA GLN A 59 3.91 -11.22 3.59
C GLN A 59 2.84 -10.44 4.35
N TYR A 60 1.80 -10.03 3.63
CA TYR A 60 0.68 -9.26 4.14
C TYR A 60 -0.64 -9.82 3.65
N LYS A 61 -1.72 -9.42 4.32
CA LYS A 61 -3.09 -9.57 3.82
C LYS A 61 -3.64 -8.21 3.46
N ILE A 62 -4.22 -8.06 2.28
CA ILE A 62 -4.84 -6.82 1.83
C ILE A 62 -6.34 -7.02 1.62
N ASN A 63 -7.16 -6.11 2.13
CA ASN A 63 -8.57 -6.02 1.77
C ASN A 63 -8.70 -5.11 0.54
N LEU A 64 -8.88 -5.72 -0.63
CA LEU A 64 -9.06 -5.03 -1.89
C LEU A 64 -10.39 -5.46 -2.52
N ASN A 65 -11.25 -4.49 -2.82
CA ASN A 65 -12.57 -4.72 -3.38
C ASN A 65 -13.42 -5.69 -2.53
N ASN A 66 -13.42 -5.51 -1.21
CA ASN A 66 -14.13 -6.32 -0.23
C ASN A 66 -13.70 -7.80 -0.21
N LYS A 67 -12.50 -8.10 -0.71
CA LYS A 67 -11.89 -9.43 -0.68
C LYS A 67 -10.51 -9.36 -0.07
N ILE A 68 -10.18 -10.38 0.70
CA ILE A 68 -8.88 -10.49 1.35
C ILE A 68 -7.97 -11.32 0.45
N TYR A 69 -6.82 -10.77 0.09
CA TYR A 69 -5.77 -11.46 -0.67
C TYR A 69 -4.49 -11.52 0.16
N ASP A 70 -3.83 -12.68 0.14
CA ASP A 70 -2.44 -12.77 0.53
C ASP A 70 -1.60 -12.06 -0.55
N THR A 71 -0.69 -11.20 -0.12
CA THR A 71 0.12 -10.33 -0.99
C THR A 71 1.53 -10.22 -0.46
N SER A 72 2.49 -10.08 -1.38
CA SER A 72 3.84 -9.67 -1.02
C SER A 72 3.97 -8.16 -1.13
N TYR A 73 4.57 -7.56 -0.11
CA TYR A 73 5.09 -6.21 -0.16
C TYR A 73 6.58 -6.30 -0.47
N VAL A 74 6.96 -5.87 -1.68
CA VAL A 74 8.36 -5.78 -2.09
C VAL A 74 9.01 -4.62 -1.34
N VAL A 75 10.07 -4.91 -0.59
CA VAL A 75 10.82 -3.94 0.21
C VAL A 75 12.32 -4.18 0.09
N GLY A 76 13.12 -3.21 0.56
CA GLY A 76 14.57 -3.35 0.68
C GLY A 76 15.29 -3.75 -0.61
N VAL A 77 14.82 -3.24 -1.75
CA VAL A 77 15.45 -3.47 -3.05
C VAL A 77 16.80 -2.75 -3.08
N SER A 78 17.86 -3.52 -2.89
CA SER A 78 19.22 -3.02 -2.70
C SER A 78 20.16 -3.60 -3.75
N THR A 79 21.05 -2.76 -4.28
CA THR A 79 22.13 -3.15 -5.21
C THR A 79 23.36 -2.29 -4.94
N TYR A 80 24.51 -2.91 -4.72
CA TYR A 80 25.77 -2.19 -4.51
C TYR A 80 26.15 -1.33 -5.73
N PRO A 81 26.84 -0.19 -5.56
CA PRO A 81 27.15 0.71 -6.68
C PRO A 81 28.01 0.09 -7.77
N ASN A 82 29.00 -0.74 -7.42
CA ASN A 82 29.83 -1.50 -8.37
C ASN A 82 29.04 -2.58 -9.14
N ALA A 83 27.81 -2.87 -8.71
CA ALA A 83 26.87 -3.79 -9.35
C ALA A 83 25.77 -3.06 -10.16
N ARG A 84 25.61 -1.74 -10.01
CA ARG A 84 24.58 -0.96 -10.73
C ARG A 84 24.87 -0.89 -12.23
N GLY A 85 23.81 -0.80 -13.03
CA GLY A 85 23.91 -0.75 -14.49
C GLY A 85 24.19 -2.10 -15.17
N LYS A 86 24.41 -3.17 -14.42
CA LYS A 86 24.71 -4.52 -14.95
C LYS A 86 23.47 -5.40 -15.18
N GLY A 87 22.27 -4.92 -14.84
CA GLY A 87 21.02 -5.65 -15.05
C GLY A 87 20.45 -6.38 -13.84
N TYR A 88 21.17 -6.49 -12.71
CA TYR A 88 20.70 -7.27 -11.55
C TYR A 88 19.30 -6.90 -11.05
N MET A 89 18.94 -5.61 -10.99
CA MET A 89 17.58 -5.20 -10.59
C MET A 89 16.51 -5.78 -11.54
N LYS A 90 16.81 -5.87 -12.84
CA LYS A 90 15.89 -6.47 -13.82
C LYS A 90 15.73 -7.95 -13.55
N ASP A 91 16.83 -8.69 -13.44
CA ASP A 91 16.78 -10.13 -13.21
C ASP A 91 16.12 -10.46 -11.87
N MET A 92 16.36 -9.64 -10.84
CA MET A 92 15.76 -9.77 -9.51
C MET A 92 14.23 -9.54 -9.53
N MET A 93 13.78 -8.47 -10.20
CA MET A 93 12.35 -8.18 -10.31
C MET A 93 11.63 -9.22 -11.18
N ASP A 94 12.24 -9.65 -12.28
CA ASP A 94 11.68 -10.69 -13.15
C ASP A 94 11.53 -12.01 -12.38
N PHE A 95 12.55 -12.40 -11.61
CA PHE A 95 12.48 -13.59 -10.74
C PHE A 95 11.40 -13.43 -9.66
N ALA A 96 11.40 -12.31 -8.93
CA ALA A 96 10.44 -12.06 -7.86
C ALA A 96 8.99 -12.15 -8.38
N LEU A 97 8.67 -11.49 -9.49
CA LEU A 97 7.31 -11.50 -10.05
C LEU A 97 6.87 -12.90 -10.50
N ASN A 98 7.77 -13.69 -11.07
CA ASN A 98 7.49 -15.07 -11.43
C ASN A 98 7.28 -15.95 -10.18
N GLU A 99 8.03 -15.70 -9.10
CA GLU A 99 7.82 -16.39 -7.83
C GLU A 99 6.48 -16.03 -7.18
N LEU A 100 6.06 -14.75 -7.22
CA LEU A 100 4.74 -14.34 -6.74
C LEU A 100 3.63 -15.04 -7.52
N TYR A 101 3.79 -15.17 -8.84
CA TYR A 101 2.84 -15.89 -9.69
C TYR A 101 2.75 -17.37 -9.32
N LYS A 102 3.89 -18.05 -9.10
CA LYS A 102 3.93 -19.46 -8.66
C LYS A 102 3.35 -19.68 -7.27
N LYS A 103 3.47 -18.69 -6.38
CA LYS A 103 2.86 -18.68 -5.05
C LYS A 103 1.35 -18.36 -5.07
N ASP A 104 0.75 -18.27 -6.26
CA ASP A 104 -0.68 -17.97 -6.46
C ASP A 104 -1.13 -16.64 -5.85
N GLN A 105 -0.20 -15.70 -5.66
CA GLN A 105 -0.55 -14.34 -5.27
C GLN A 105 -1.19 -13.61 -6.44
N LEU A 106 -2.25 -12.86 -6.17
CA LEU A 106 -3.04 -12.19 -7.19
C LEU A 106 -2.61 -10.75 -7.41
N VAL A 107 -2.09 -10.13 -6.35
CA VAL A 107 -1.61 -8.75 -6.34
C VAL A 107 -0.32 -8.64 -5.54
N SER A 108 0.40 -7.55 -5.74
CA SER A 108 1.62 -7.20 -5.01
C SER A 108 1.66 -5.70 -4.73
N LEU A 109 2.34 -5.32 -3.66
CA LEU A 109 2.52 -3.95 -3.19
C LEU A 109 4.00 -3.54 -3.21
N LEU A 110 4.24 -2.24 -3.33
CA LEU A 110 5.57 -1.65 -3.27
C LEU A 110 5.48 -0.16 -2.90
N MET A 111 6.38 0.32 -2.05
CA MET A 111 6.63 1.75 -1.82
C MET A 111 7.88 2.13 -2.64
N PRO A 112 7.72 2.94 -3.70
CA PRO A 112 8.83 3.23 -4.60
C PRO A 112 9.70 4.38 -4.08
N ILE A 113 11.02 4.22 -4.12
CA ILE A 113 11.95 5.36 -4.06
C ILE A 113 11.85 6.24 -5.31
N ASP A 114 11.55 5.63 -6.45
CA ASP A 114 11.30 6.29 -7.73
C ASP A 114 10.30 5.44 -8.54
N TYR A 115 9.13 6.00 -8.82
CA TYR A 115 8.06 5.33 -9.57
C TYR A 115 8.51 4.83 -10.95
N ARG A 116 9.45 5.54 -11.60
CA ARG A 116 9.94 5.19 -12.95
C ARG A 116 10.67 3.85 -12.96
N LEU A 117 11.34 3.50 -11.85
CA LEU A 117 12.07 2.25 -11.75
C LEU A 117 11.15 1.05 -11.77
N TYR A 118 9.95 1.16 -11.20
CA TYR A 118 9.05 0.03 -11.01
C TYR A 118 7.92 -0.03 -12.02
N LYS A 119 7.59 1.11 -12.65
CA LYS A 119 6.59 1.18 -13.73
C LYS A 119 6.88 0.22 -14.88
N LYS A 120 8.16 0.06 -15.25
CA LYS A 120 8.60 -0.89 -16.29
C LYS A 120 8.39 -2.36 -15.93
N TYR A 121 8.23 -2.69 -14.64
CA TYR A 121 7.88 -4.03 -14.16
C TYR A 121 6.38 -4.17 -13.90
N GLY A 122 5.59 -3.28 -14.51
CA GLY A 122 4.13 -3.23 -14.47
C GLY A 122 3.51 -2.98 -13.10
N TYR A 123 4.26 -2.45 -12.14
CA TYR A 123 3.68 -1.75 -11.00
C TYR A 123 3.14 -0.39 -11.46
N GLU A 124 2.12 0.13 -10.81
CA GLU A 124 1.66 1.49 -11.06
C GLU A 124 1.19 2.17 -9.78
N HIS A 125 1.27 3.49 -9.73
CA HIS A 125 0.78 4.29 -8.60
C HIS A 125 -0.71 4.01 -8.34
N CYS A 126 -1.02 3.59 -7.11
CA CYS A 126 -2.37 3.17 -6.70
C CYS A 126 -2.83 3.79 -5.38
N TYR A 127 -1.97 4.54 -4.68
CA TYR A 127 -2.25 5.04 -3.34
C TYR A 127 -1.71 6.45 -3.15
N ASP A 128 -2.57 7.33 -2.66
CA ASP A 128 -2.22 8.65 -2.18
C ASP A 128 -2.52 8.75 -0.69
N GLN A 129 -1.74 9.56 0.01
CA GLN A 129 -2.04 10.02 1.36
C GLN A 129 -2.17 11.54 1.36
N ILE A 130 -2.78 12.08 2.41
CA ILE A 130 -2.77 13.52 2.67
C ILE A 130 -1.80 13.81 3.81
N GLU A 131 -0.97 14.84 3.62
CA GLU A 131 -0.09 15.39 4.65
C GLU A 131 -0.58 16.79 4.98
N TYR A 132 -1.01 16.99 6.22
CA TYR A 132 -1.24 18.31 6.79
C TYR A 132 0.04 18.81 7.42
N LYS A 133 0.47 20.04 7.11
CA LYS A 133 1.48 20.77 7.91
C LYS A 133 0.83 21.98 8.53
N LEU A 134 0.78 21.98 9.85
CA LEU A 134 0.01 22.93 10.66
C LEU A 134 0.94 23.62 11.66
N SER A 135 0.64 24.88 11.97
CA SER A 135 1.05 25.45 13.26
C SER A 135 0.28 24.74 14.37
N ILE A 136 0.93 24.38 15.47
CA ILE A 136 0.25 23.73 16.60
C ILE A 136 -0.87 24.60 17.17
N GLU A 137 -0.77 25.94 17.06
CA GLU A 137 -1.78 26.87 17.56
C GLU A 137 -3.13 26.75 16.83
N GLU A 138 -3.17 26.21 15.61
CA GLU A 138 -4.42 25.92 14.88
C GLU A 138 -5.30 24.91 15.64
N LEU A 139 -4.69 24.09 16.50
CA LEU A 139 -5.36 23.04 17.26
C LEU A 139 -5.85 23.51 18.64
N LYS A 140 -5.56 24.77 19.03
CA LYS A 140 -5.84 25.33 20.36
C LYS A 140 -7.32 25.26 20.76
N GLN A 141 -8.21 25.50 19.79
CA GLN A 141 -9.65 25.62 19.99
C GLN A 141 -10.35 24.30 20.37
N PHE A 142 -9.71 23.16 20.06
CA PHE A 142 -10.29 21.86 20.37
C PHE A 142 -10.29 21.63 21.89
N LYS A 143 -11.15 20.72 22.34
CA LYS A 143 -11.30 20.34 23.75
C LYS A 143 -11.17 18.84 23.86
N ILE A 144 -10.64 18.38 25.00
CA ILE A 144 -10.63 16.97 25.35
C ILE A 144 -12.00 16.62 25.95
N VAL A 145 -12.57 15.53 25.46
CA VAL A 145 -13.68 14.80 26.07
C VAL A 145 -13.19 13.37 26.26
N GLY A 146 -13.29 12.82 27.47
CA GLY A 146 -12.66 11.54 27.83
C GLY A 146 -11.16 11.68 28.20
N ASP A 147 -10.45 10.56 28.20
CA ASP A 147 -9.07 10.42 28.66
C ASP A 147 -8.17 9.72 27.63
N PHE A 148 -6.85 9.76 27.88
CA PHE A 148 -5.83 9.13 27.06
C PHE A 148 -5.01 8.14 27.87
N GLU A 149 -4.87 6.92 27.35
CA GLU A 149 -4.07 5.86 27.96
C GLU A 149 -2.89 5.50 27.05
N LYS A 150 -1.72 5.22 27.63
CA LYS A 150 -0.59 4.67 26.84
C LYS A 150 -0.98 3.29 26.31
N ILE A 151 -0.69 3.03 25.05
CA ILE A 151 -1.01 1.75 24.43
C ILE A 151 -0.16 0.62 25.02
N THR A 152 -0.79 -0.53 25.25
CA THR A 152 -0.16 -1.78 25.72
C THR A 152 -0.82 -2.95 24.98
N ASN A 153 -0.32 -4.17 25.19
CA ASN A 153 -0.89 -5.38 24.58
C ASN A 153 -2.37 -5.60 24.93
N ASN A 154 -2.86 -5.08 26.07
CA ASN A 154 -4.26 -5.17 26.45
C ASN A 154 -5.18 -4.34 25.54
N HIS A 155 -4.62 -3.40 24.76
CA HIS A 155 -5.37 -2.50 23.89
C HIS A 155 -5.50 -2.99 22.44
N ILE A 156 -4.80 -4.06 22.05
CA ILE A 156 -4.72 -4.50 20.64
C ILE A 156 -6.10 -4.76 20.03
N ASN A 157 -7.00 -5.44 20.74
CA ASN A 157 -8.34 -5.73 20.22
C ASN A 157 -9.14 -4.46 19.93
N TYR A 158 -9.00 -3.42 20.76
CA TYR A 158 -9.65 -2.14 20.54
C TYR A 158 -9.03 -1.39 19.37
N MET A 159 -7.70 -1.44 19.20
CA MET A 159 -7.03 -0.84 18.05
C MET A 159 -7.47 -1.48 16.73
N MET A 160 -7.59 -2.81 16.68
CA MET A 160 -8.10 -3.53 15.51
C MET A 160 -9.52 -3.10 15.16
N ASP A 161 -10.38 -2.96 16.16
CA ASP A 161 -11.76 -2.53 15.99
C ASP A 161 -11.88 -1.07 15.51
N ILE A 162 -11.11 -0.15 16.12
CA ILE A 162 -11.00 1.24 15.67
C ILE A 162 -10.49 1.33 14.23
N TYR A 163 -9.43 0.58 13.89
CA TYR A 163 -8.85 0.59 12.55
C TYR A 163 -9.86 0.08 11.50
N LYS A 164 -10.58 -1.00 11.81
CA LYS A 164 -11.62 -1.55 10.93
C LYS A 164 -12.76 -0.55 10.69
N GLU A 165 -13.25 0.10 11.74
CA GLU A 165 -14.31 1.11 11.63
C GLU A 165 -13.84 2.35 10.85
N PHE A 166 -12.64 2.84 11.16
CA PHE A 166 -12.03 3.99 10.49
C PHE A 166 -11.88 3.76 8.97
N LEU A 167 -11.63 2.52 8.56
CA LEU A 167 -11.39 2.15 7.17
C LEU A 167 -12.59 1.53 6.44
N LEU A 168 -13.77 1.54 7.06
CA LEU A 168 -14.99 0.89 6.53
C LEU A 168 -15.32 1.31 5.08
N ASN A 169 -15.09 2.59 4.74
CA ASN A 169 -15.38 3.16 3.43
C ASN A 169 -14.13 3.35 2.54
N THR A 170 -13.02 2.71 2.90
CA THR A 170 -11.77 2.74 2.12
C THR A 170 -11.51 1.41 1.42
N ASN A 171 -10.62 1.43 0.44
CA ASN A 171 -10.21 0.27 -0.32
C ASN A 171 -8.69 0.03 -0.22
N GLY A 172 -8.27 -1.22 -0.39
CA GLY A 172 -6.86 -1.57 -0.58
C GLY A 172 -5.98 -1.42 0.67
N TYR A 173 -6.54 -1.58 1.88
CA TYR A 173 -5.81 -1.48 3.13
C TYR A 173 -5.30 -2.84 3.63
N VAL A 174 -4.25 -2.83 4.46
CA VAL A 174 -3.73 -4.05 5.08
C VAL A 174 -4.66 -4.54 6.20
N VAL A 175 -4.97 -5.82 6.20
CA VAL A 175 -5.67 -6.48 7.30
C VAL A 175 -4.69 -6.72 8.43
N ARG A 176 -4.85 -5.98 9.52
CA ARG A 176 -3.95 -6.02 10.69
C ARG A 176 -4.50 -6.98 11.75
N ASP A 177 -3.70 -7.98 12.12
CA ASP A 177 -4.00 -8.91 13.19
C ASP A 177 -3.21 -8.57 14.47
N LYS A 178 -3.33 -9.42 15.49
CA LYS A 178 -2.63 -9.22 16.76
C LYS A 178 -1.10 -9.17 16.59
N ASN A 179 -0.54 -10.08 15.79
CA ASN A 179 0.89 -10.15 15.54
C ASN A 179 1.40 -8.91 14.81
N TYR A 180 0.59 -8.32 13.91
CA TYR A 180 0.90 -7.03 13.31
C TYR A 180 1.11 -5.95 14.37
N TYR A 181 0.16 -5.78 15.30
CA TYR A 181 0.26 -4.74 16.34
C TYR A 181 1.40 -5.01 17.33
N GLU A 182 1.66 -6.27 17.69
CA GLU A 182 2.81 -6.63 18.53
C GLU A 182 4.14 -6.23 17.86
N ASN A 183 4.25 -6.35 16.54
CA ASN A 183 5.43 -5.88 15.80
C ASN A 183 5.46 -4.36 15.68
N LEU A 184 4.32 -3.72 15.39
CA LEU A 184 4.20 -2.26 15.35
C LEU A 184 4.67 -1.63 16.67
N PHE A 185 4.33 -2.22 17.82
CA PHE A 185 4.79 -1.68 19.12
C PHE A 185 6.31 -1.70 19.27
N LYS A 186 6.98 -2.73 18.73
CA LYS A 186 8.45 -2.83 18.74
C LYS A 186 9.07 -1.80 17.81
N GLU A 187 8.50 -1.63 16.61
CA GLU A 187 8.88 -0.62 15.62
C GLU A 187 8.83 0.79 16.19
N ILE A 188 7.64 1.18 16.66
CA ILE A 188 7.44 2.53 17.21
C ILE A 188 8.37 2.77 18.41
N LYS A 189 8.62 1.74 19.22
CA LYS A 189 9.55 1.86 20.36
C LYS A 189 11.01 2.04 19.93
N CYS A 190 11.50 1.31 18.93
CA CYS A 190 12.90 1.43 18.51
C CYS A 190 13.20 2.78 17.83
N GLU A 191 12.18 3.40 17.24
CA GLU A 191 12.24 4.74 16.63
C GLU A 191 11.84 5.88 17.60
N ASN A 192 11.78 5.62 18.91
CA ASN A 192 11.41 6.60 19.95
C ASN A 192 10.02 7.26 19.77
N GLY A 193 9.08 6.56 19.13
CA GLY A 193 7.72 7.02 18.96
C GLY A 193 6.81 6.77 20.16
N HIS A 194 5.61 7.31 20.06
CA HIS A 194 4.61 7.32 21.12
C HIS A 194 3.25 6.84 20.59
N MET A 195 2.54 6.09 21.43
CA MET A 195 1.23 5.51 21.09
C MET A 195 0.26 5.72 22.26
N TYR A 196 -0.88 6.36 21.98
CA TYR A 196 -1.95 6.56 22.95
C TYR A 196 -3.30 6.16 22.35
N ILE A 197 -4.19 5.65 23.20
CA ILE A 197 -5.56 5.32 22.86
C ILE A 197 -6.49 6.28 23.62
N HIS A 198 -7.49 6.81 22.92
CA HIS A 198 -8.51 7.71 23.44
C HIS A 198 -9.71 6.89 23.94
N LYS A 199 -10.22 7.27 25.11
CA LYS A 199 -11.35 6.62 25.78
C LYS A 199 -12.33 7.65 26.31
N GLU A 200 -13.58 7.55 25.91
CA GLU A 200 -14.70 8.26 26.54
C GLU A 200 -15.55 7.23 27.31
N GLU A 201 -16.68 6.79 26.75
CA GLU A 201 -17.43 5.63 27.26
C GLU A 201 -16.82 4.31 26.79
N SER A 202 -16.17 4.32 25.62
CA SER A 202 -15.45 3.21 25.04
C SER A 202 -14.15 3.67 24.38
N TYR A 203 -13.32 2.74 23.90
CA TYR A 203 -12.14 3.08 23.10
C TYR A 203 -12.54 3.39 21.66
N GLU A 204 -12.28 4.62 21.24
CA GLU A 204 -12.85 5.19 20.01
C GLU A 204 -11.84 5.82 19.08
N GLY A 205 -10.61 6.02 19.52
CA GLY A 205 -9.53 6.49 18.66
C GLY A 205 -8.17 6.12 19.20
N TYR A 206 -7.16 6.15 18.34
CA TYR A 206 -5.76 6.06 18.76
C TYR A 206 -4.88 6.92 17.87
N ILE A 207 -3.73 7.30 18.43
CA ILE A 207 -2.73 8.14 17.78
C ILE A 207 -1.34 7.53 17.93
N ILE A 208 -0.57 7.57 16.84
CA ILE A 208 0.84 7.17 16.76
C ILE A 208 1.62 8.36 16.25
N TYR A 209 2.59 8.83 17.02
CA TYR A 209 3.35 10.02 16.69
C TYR A 209 4.80 9.97 17.18
N PHE A 210 5.62 10.82 16.56
CA PHE A 210 7.02 11.03 16.88
C PHE A 210 7.24 12.53 17.12
N ILE A 211 8.21 12.86 17.96
CA ILE A 211 8.63 14.25 18.17
C ILE A 211 10.04 14.41 17.63
N MET A 212 10.19 15.22 16.59
CA MET A 212 11.45 15.52 15.94
C MET A 212 11.71 17.02 16.09
N GLU A 213 12.69 17.37 16.92
CA GLU A 213 13.00 18.77 17.27
C GLU A 213 11.75 19.53 17.77
N ASP A 214 11.26 20.51 16.99
CA ASP A 214 10.09 21.34 17.30
C ASP A 214 8.80 20.86 16.60
N THR A 215 8.84 19.71 15.92
CA THR A 215 7.75 19.22 15.07
C THR A 215 7.23 17.88 15.57
N MET A 216 5.91 17.79 15.77
CA MET A 216 5.23 16.52 16.01
C MET A 216 4.82 15.89 14.67
N PHE A 217 5.34 14.71 14.36
CA PHE A 217 4.93 13.93 13.21
C PHE A 217 3.93 12.85 13.64
N ILE A 218 2.67 13.00 13.23
CA ILE A 218 1.60 12.04 13.47
C ILE A 218 1.56 11.09 12.27
N ARG A 219 2.13 9.90 12.47
CA ARG A 219 2.17 8.82 11.48
C ARG A 219 0.79 8.19 11.26
N GLU A 220 -0.01 8.08 12.32
CA GLU A 220 -1.33 7.49 12.24
C GLU A 220 -2.29 8.11 13.27
N ILE A 221 -3.50 8.44 12.82
CA ILE A 221 -4.61 8.88 13.67
C ILE A 221 -5.88 8.19 13.18
N CYS A 222 -6.41 7.27 13.97
CA CYS A 222 -7.63 6.53 13.65
C CYS A 222 -8.71 6.83 14.67
N TYR A 223 -9.94 7.00 14.20
CA TYR A 223 -11.07 7.42 15.04
C TYR A 223 -12.38 6.83 14.51
N LYS A 224 -13.31 6.55 15.41
CA LYS A 224 -14.67 6.10 15.09
C LYS A 224 -15.67 7.25 14.96
N ASN A 225 -15.38 8.38 15.59
CA ASN A 225 -16.30 9.51 15.64
C ASN A 225 -15.55 10.85 15.70
N ILE A 226 -16.29 11.94 15.53
CA ILE A 226 -15.71 13.29 15.51
C ILE A 226 -15.28 13.77 16.90
N SER A 227 -15.85 13.23 17.98
CA SER A 227 -15.49 13.57 19.36
C SER A 227 -14.06 13.11 19.68
N SER A 228 -13.76 11.85 19.38
CA SER A 228 -12.42 11.26 19.52
C SER A 228 -11.38 11.96 18.65
N LEU A 229 -11.68 12.28 17.38
CA LEU A 229 -10.78 13.07 16.53
C LEU A 229 -10.47 14.45 17.16
N LYS A 230 -11.49 15.22 17.55
CA LYS A 230 -11.28 16.54 18.17
C LYS A 230 -10.48 16.45 19.47
N SER A 231 -10.76 15.44 20.30
CA SER A 231 -10.01 15.17 21.53
C SER A 231 -8.55 14.84 21.23
N MET A 232 -8.26 14.03 20.22
CA MET A 232 -6.90 13.72 19.77
C MET A 232 -6.17 14.96 19.24
N LEU A 233 -6.84 15.82 18.45
CA LEU A 233 -6.24 17.08 18.00
C LEU A 233 -5.95 18.04 19.17
N LYS A 234 -6.79 18.04 20.22
CA LYS A 234 -6.48 18.79 21.44
C LYS A 234 -5.32 18.15 22.22
N PHE A 235 -5.24 16.84 22.30
CA PHE A 235 -4.11 16.13 22.90
C PHE A 235 -2.79 16.50 22.22
N VAL A 236 -2.79 16.62 20.88
CA VAL A 236 -1.66 17.15 20.12
C VAL A 236 -1.32 18.57 20.55
N TYR A 237 -2.30 19.48 20.62
CA TYR A 237 -2.07 20.87 21.10
C TYR A 237 -1.43 20.95 22.49
N ASN A 238 -1.71 20.01 23.39
CA ASN A 238 -1.13 20.03 24.74
C ASN A 238 0.40 19.86 24.74
N HIS A 239 1.02 19.58 23.59
CA HIS A 239 2.47 19.59 23.39
C HIS A 239 3.00 20.97 22.92
N ASN A 240 2.21 22.04 22.92
CA ASN A 240 2.59 23.37 22.40
C ASN A 240 3.79 24.05 23.09
N THR A 241 4.17 23.59 24.28
CA THR A 241 5.41 24.01 24.96
C THR A 241 6.65 23.36 24.34
N GLN A 242 6.54 22.16 23.79
CA GLN A 242 7.60 21.38 23.17
C GLN A 242 7.63 21.54 21.64
N CYS A 243 6.47 21.50 20.99
CA CYS A 243 6.33 21.56 19.54
C CYS A 243 5.69 22.87 19.08
N LYS A 244 6.09 23.35 17.90
CA LYS A 244 5.49 24.50 17.21
C LYS A 244 4.75 24.10 15.93
N LYS A 245 5.13 22.97 15.35
CA LYS A 245 4.55 22.45 14.11
C LYS A 245 4.00 21.04 14.32
N VAL A 246 2.99 20.71 13.52
CA VAL A 246 2.39 19.37 13.49
C VAL A 246 2.28 18.95 12.04
N ASN A 247 2.82 17.77 11.73
CA ASN A 247 2.64 17.09 10.46
C ASN A 247 1.70 15.90 10.67
N ILE A 248 0.59 15.81 9.95
CA ILE A 248 -0.40 14.73 10.10
C ILE A 248 -0.55 13.96 8.79
N MET A 249 -0.25 12.67 8.83
CA MET A 249 -0.58 11.74 7.74
C MET A 249 -1.99 11.20 7.91
N SER A 250 -2.78 11.21 6.83
CA SER A 250 -4.16 10.71 6.86
C SER A 250 -4.58 10.13 5.50
N PRO A 251 -5.71 9.39 5.43
CA PRO A 251 -6.36 9.07 4.16
C PRO A 251 -6.83 10.33 3.44
N VAL A 252 -6.93 10.28 2.11
CA VAL A 252 -7.48 11.39 1.29
C VAL A 252 -8.97 11.69 1.59
N ILE A 253 -9.66 10.82 2.32
CA ILE A 253 -11.07 11.00 2.73
C ILE A 253 -11.24 11.41 4.20
N ASP A 254 -10.17 11.82 4.87
CA ASP A 254 -10.17 12.21 6.27
C ASP A 254 -11.19 13.32 6.61
N SER A 255 -11.46 13.47 7.91
CA SER A 255 -12.37 14.48 8.44
C SER A 255 -11.67 15.76 8.94
N ILE A 256 -10.34 15.79 8.97
CA ILE A 256 -9.52 16.84 9.60
C ILE A 256 -9.76 18.18 8.90
N ARG A 257 -9.68 18.22 7.56
CA ARG A 257 -9.89 19.48 6.80
C ARG A 257 -11.24 20.16 7.07
N TYR A 258 -12.25 19.40 7.48
CA TYR A 258 -13.60 19.93 7.69
C TYR A 258 -13.79 20.54 9.09
N ILE A 259 -12.85 20.31 10.01
CA ILE A 259 -12.92 20.81 11.40
C ILE A 259 -11.79 21.78 11.75
N LEU A 260 -10.78 21.92 10.89
CA LEU A 260 -9.75 22.95 11.06
C LEU A 260 -10.38 24.35 10.96
N PRO A 261 -9.96 25.31 11.79
CA PRO A 261 -10.58 26.63 11.86
C PRO A 261 -10.32 27.46 10.60
N ASN A 262 -9.13 27.36 10.02
CA ASN A 262 -8.73 28.11 8.84
C ASN A 262 -7.80 27.28 7.96
N LEU A 263 -8.30 26.81 6.82
CA LEU A 263 -7.48 26.05 5.87
C LEU A 263 -6.41 26.89 5.17
N LYS A 264 -6.53 28.22 5.16
CA LYS A 264 -5.54 29.10 4.51
C LYS A 264 -4.23 29.22 5.28
N THR A 265 -4.23 28.87 6.57
CA THR A 265 -3.02 28.86 7.42
C THR A 265 -2.36 27.49 7.48
N SER A 266 -2.89 26.51 6.72
CA SER A 266 -2.43 25.13 6.68
C SER A 266 -1.84 24.81 5.30
N GLU A 267 -0.76 24.04 5.25
CA GLU A 267 -0.33 23.37 4.01
C GLU A 267 -0.96 21.98 3.96
N ILE A 268 -1.59 21.63 2.83
CA ILE A 268 -2.26 20.36 2.63
C ILE A 268 -1.71 19.74 1.35
N ASN A 269 -0.90 18.71 1.49
CA ASN A 269 -0.20 18.08 0.38
C ASN A 269 -0.81 16.70 0.09
N ILE A 270 -1.05 16.40 -1.18
CA ILE A 270 -1.29 15.02 -1.62
C ILE A 270 0.08 14.36 -1.82
N LYS A 271 0.30 13.24 -1.16
CA LYS A 271 1.54 12.46 -1.20
C LYS A 271 1.29 11.15 -1.92
N PRO A 272 1.87 10.96 -3.13
CA PRO A 272 1.96 9.64 -3.74
C PRO A 272 2.71 8.70 -2.80
N PHE A 273 2.09 7.57 -2.44
CA PHE A 273 2.62 6.70 -1.38
C PHE A 273 3.04 5.31 -1.90
N MET A 274 2.10 4.52 -2.43
CA MET A 274 2.37 3.14 -2.85
C MET A 274 1.94 2.84 -4.28
N MET A 275 2.61 1.84 -4.85
CA MET A 275 2.26 1.20 -6.10
C MET A 275 1.60 -0.16 -5.86
N GLY A 276 0.68 -0.51 -6.74
CA GLY A 276 0.07 -1.83 -6.84
C GLY A 276 0.42 -2.51 -8.16
N ARG A 277 0.43 -3.84 -8.16
CA ARG A 277 0.59 -4.67 -9.36
C ARG A 277 -0.35 -5.86 -9.30
N VAL A 278 -1.07 -6.12 -10.38
CA VAL A 278 -1.73 -7.42 -10.59
C VAL A 278 -0.67 -8.44 -11.01
N ILE A 279 -0.61 -9.56 -10.28
CA ILE A 279 0.32 -10.66 -10.52
C ILE A 279 -0.33 -11.72 -11.41
N ASN A 280 -1.53 -12.19 -11.06
CA ASN A 280 -2.28 -13.17 -11.85
C ASN A 280 -3.65 -12.61 -12.22
N LEU A 281 -3.76 -12.06 -13.44
CA LEU A 281 -4.97 -11.37 -13.88
C LEU A 281 -6.17 -12.30 -14.00
N GLU A 282 -5.98 -13.48 -14.61
CA GLU A 282 -7.05 -14.44 -14.82
C GLU A 282 -7.68 -14.86 -13.49
N LYS A 283 -6.83 -15.27 -12.53
CA LYS A 283 -7.32 -15.66 -11.20
C LYS A 283 -7.93 -14.46 -10.48
N PHE A 284 -7.31 -13.27 -10.53
CA PHE A 284 -7.84 -12.05 -9.91
C PHE A 284 -9.25 -11.73 -10.40
N LEU A 285 -9.46 -11.65 -11.72
CA LEU A 285 -10.77 -11.38 -12.30
C LEU A 285 -11.81 -12.42 -11.90
N ASN A 286 -11.44 -13.70 -11.92
CA ASN A 286 -12.33 -14.80 -11.51
C ASN A 286 -12.69 -14.77 -10.01
N THR A 287 -11.97 -14.01 -9.18
CA THR A 287 -12.40 -13.77 -7.81
C THR A 287 -13.50 -12.70 -7.72
N LEU A 288 -13.66 -11.81 -8.69
CA LEU A 288 -14.52 -10.64 -8.53
C LEU A 288 -16.01 -11.00 -8.56
N SER A 289 -16.79 -10.24 -7.80
CA SER A 289 -18.25 -10.32 -7.80
C SER A 289 -18.82 -8.90 -7.87
N ILE A 290 -19.68 -8.65 -8.84
CA ILE A 290 -20.27 -7.34 -9.09
C ILE A 290 -21.78 -7.46 -9.23
N GLU A 291 -22.52 -6.56 -8.60
CA GLU A 291 -23.98 -6.52 -8.70
C GLU A 291 -24.37 -5.81 -9.99
N CYS A 292 -24.60 -6.59 -11.05
CA CYS A 292 -25.09 -6.08 -12.32
C CYS A 292 -25.86 -7.14 -13.11
N ASN A 293 -26.56 -6.71 -14.16
CA ASN A 293 -27.12 -7.65 -15.14
C ASN A 293 -26.00 -8.46 -15.80
N ASP A 294 -26.33 -9.66 -16.29
CA ASP A 294 -25.40 -10.46 -17.08
C ASP A 294 -24.86 -9.65 -18.27
N LEU A 295 -23.55 -9.75 -18.49
CA LEU A 295 -22.83 -9.07 -19.56
C LEU A 295 -22.13 -10.11 -20.43
N ASP A 296 -22.39 -10.04 -21.73
CA ASP A 296 -21.77 -10.90 -22.74
C ASP A 296 -20.24 -10.81 -22.72
N GLY A 297 -19.59 -11.88 -23.20
CA GLY A 297 -18.14 -11.94 -23.35
C GLY A 297 -17.57 -10.87 -24.27
N VAL A 298 -16.57 -10.14 -23.78
CA VAL A 298 -15.73 -9.21 -24.54
C VAL A 298 -14.28 -9.66 -24.48
N TYR A 299 -13.48 -9.31 -25.50
CA TYR A 299 -12.11 -9.77 -25.64
C TYR A 299 -11.14 -8.64 -25.34
N ILE A 300 -10.37 -8.77 -24.27
CA ILE A 300 -9.40 -7.76 -23.83
C ILE A 300 -8.00 -8.33 -24.01
N GLU A 301 -7.17 -7.67 -24.82
CA GLU A 301 -5.73 -7.97 -24.90
C GLU A 301 -5.00 -7.30 -23.75
N ILE A 302 -4.09 -8.04 -23.13
CA ILE A 302 -3.31 -7.59 -21.99
C ILE A 302 -1.85 -7.66 -22.37
N ILE A 303 -1.16 -6.52 -22.21
CA ILE A 303 0.26 -6.38 -22.51
C ILE A 303 1.04 -6.40 -21.18
N ASP A 304 1.75 -7.49 -20.91
CA ASP A 304 2.59 -7.70 -19.72
C ASP A 304 3.96 -8.25 -20.14
N ASN A 305 4.99 -7.41 -20.00
CA ASN A 305 6.35 -7.78 -20.42
C ASN A 305 7.08 -8.67 -19.41
N GLN A 306 6.53 -8.86 -18.20
CA GLN A 306 7.19 -9.57 -17.10
C GLN A 306 6.56 -10.93 -16.85
N ILE A 307 5.22 -11.02 -16.79
CA ILE A 307 4.49 -12.26 -16.54
C ILE A 307 3.82 -12.71 -17.83
N LYS A 308 4.41 -13.71 -18.49
CA LYS A 308 3.98 -14.18 -19.81
C LYS A 308 2.56 -14.72 -19.80
N GLU A 309 2.11 -15.27 -18.67
CA GLU A 309 0.79 -15.83 -18.48
C GLU A 309 -0.31 -14.77 -18.52
N ASN A 310 0.00 -13.52 -18.17
CA ASN A 310 -0.90 -12.37 -18.32
C ASN A 310 -0.88 -11.79 -19.74
N ASN A 311 0.19 -12.02 -20.53
CA ASN A 311 0.31 -11.46 -21.88
C ASN A 311 -0.52 -12.26 -22.89
N ASN A 312 -1.83 -12.08 -22.84
CA ASN A 312 -2.81 -12.86 -23.60
C ASN A 312 -4.07 -12.03 -23.93
N VAL A 313 -4.95 -12.59 -24.76
CA VAL A 313 -6.32 -12.09 -24.91
C VAL A 313 -7.22 -12.86 -23.96
N PHE A 314 -8.00 -12.15 -23.14
CA PHE A 314 -8.96 -12.74 -22.23
C PHE A 314 -10.38 -12.45 -22.72
N GLU A 315 -11.21 -13.50 -22.80
CA GLU A 315 -12.65 -13.35 -22.85
C GLU A 315 -13.15 -13.10 -21.42
N ILE A 316 -13.72 -11.91 -21.20
CA ILE A 316 -14.26 -11.49 -19.90
C ILE A 316 -15.77 -11.33 -20.03
N SER A 317 -16.52 -11.97 -19.15
CA SER A 317 -17.97 -11.87 -19.05
C SER A 317 -18.42 -11.76 -17.61
N VAL A 318 -19.69 -11.41 -17.43
CA VAL A 318 -20.33 -11.39 -16.10
C VAL A 318 -21.56 -12.25 -16.16
N LYS A 319 -21.65 -13.24 -15.27
CA LYS A 319 -22.80 -14.12 -15.16
C LYS A 319 -23.11 -14.39 -13.70
N ASP A 320 -24.37 -14.26 -13.29
CA ASP A 320 -24.81 -14.49 -11.92
C ASP A 320 -23.99 -13.65 -10.91
N ASN A 321 -23.76 -12.37 -11.23
CA ASN A 321 -22.91 -11.43 -10.49
C ASN A 321 -21.43 -11.84 -10.36
N LYS A 322 -20.96 -12.87 -11.06
CA LYS A 322 -19.56 -13.32 -11.04
C LYS A 322 -18.86 -12.92 -12.33
N VAL A 323 -17.69 -12.32 -12.18
CA VAL A 323 -16.80 -12.06 -13.31
C VAL A 323 -16.13 -13.38 -13.68
N LYS A 324 -16.14 -13.70 -14.97
CA LYS A 324 -15.41 -14.85 -15.52
C LYS A 324 -14.40 -14.35 -16.54
N ALA A 325 -13.15 -14.77 -16.39
CA ALA A 325 -12.07 -14.51 -17.33
C ALA A 325 -11.44 -15.84 -17.77
N ILE A 326 -11.31 -16.04 -19.08
CA ILE A 326 -10.63 -17.19 -19.68
C ILE A 326 -9.75 -16.73 -20.85
N LYS A 327 -8.61 -17.40 -21.07
CA LYS A 327 -7.76 -17.13 -22.23
C LYS A 327 -8.49 -17.45 -23.53
N SER A 328 -8.24 -16.65 -24.56
CA SER A 328 -8.89 -16.71 -25.87
C SER A 328 -7.89 -16.40 -26.98
N ASN A 329 -8.13 -16.96 -28.16
CA ASN A 329 -7.37 -16.67 -29.38
C ASN A 329 -8.13 -15.74 -30.35
N LYS A 330 -9.27 -15.18 -29.91
CA LYS A 330 -10.06 -14.26 -30.74
C LYS A 330 -9.43 -12.88 -30.81
N LYS A 331 -9.83 -12.10 -31.82
CA LYS A 331 -9.41 -10.70 -31.97
C LYS A 331 -9.92 -9.88 -30.77
N ALA A 332 -9.04 -9.11 -30.16
CA ALA A 332 -9.39 -8.23 -29.05
C ALA A 332 -10.20 -7.01 -29.49
N ASP A 333 -11.13 -6.60 -28.64
CA ASP A 333 -11.92 -5.37 -28.75
C ASP A 333 -11.09 -4.15 -28.31
N ILE A 334 -10.26 -4.33 -27.29
CA ILE A 334 -9.35 -3.31 -26.73
C ILE A 334 -8.10 -3.98 -26.17
N ALA A 335 -6.96 -3.30 -26.28
CA ALA A 335 -5.70 -3.71 -25.68
C ALA A 335 -5.33 -2.74 -24.55
N LEU A 336 -4.88 -3.28 -23.41
CA LEU A 336 -4.48 -2.51 -22.23
C LEU A 336 -3.17 -3.06 -21.65
N SER A 337 -2.31 -2.18 -21.15
CA SER A 337 -1.12 -2.62 -20.40
C SER A 337 -1.50 -3.12 -19.00
N ILE A 338 -0.67 -4.01 -18.45
CA ILE A 338 -0.83 -4.48 -17.07
C ILE A 338 -0.77 -3.33 -16.04
N ASN A 339 -0.11 -2.20 -16.36
CA ASN A 339 -0.09 -1.01 -15.51
C ASN A 339 -1.48 -0.40 -15.34
N TYR A 340 -2.21 -0.14 -16.43
CA TYR A 340 -3.56 0.39 -16.34
C TYR A 340 -4.52 -0.60 -15.72
N ILE A 341 -4.38 -1.89 -16.05
CA ILE A 341 -5.15 -2.96 -15.42
C ILE A 341 -4.88 -3.00 -13.92
N SER A 342 -3.65 -2.78 -13.48
CA SER A 342 -3.31 -2.69 -12.06
C SER A 342 -4.00 -1.49 -11.40
N GLN A 343 -3.99 -0.30 -12.00
CA GLN A 343 -4.71 0.84 -11.43
C GLN A 343 -6.23 0.63 -11.39
N LEU A 344 -6.81 0.00 -12.41
CA LEU A 344 -8.23 -0.36 -12.46
C LEU A 344 -8.59 -1.41 -11.40
N ALA A 345 -7.78 -2.47 -11.29
CA ALA A 345 -7.94 -3.55 -10.31
C ALA A 345 -7.82 -3.06 -8.87
N PHE A 346 -6.90 -2.12 -8.63
CA PHE A 346 -6.78 -1.43 -7.35
C PHE A 346 -7.83 -0.32 -7.16
N SER A 347 -8.73 -0.10 -8.12
CA SER A 347 -9.77 0.93 -8.06
C SER A 347 -9.24 2.37 -7.92
N TYR A 348 -8.00 2.62 -8.32
CA TYR A 348 -7.37 3.94 -8.20
C TYR A 348 -7.85 4.91 -9.28
N ILE A 349 -8.00 4.43 -10.52
CA ILE A 349 -8.60 5.17 -11.63
C ILE A 349 -9.79 4.39 -12.21
N ASP A 350 -10.58 5.07 -13.04
CA ASP A 350 -11.64 4.44 -13.83
C ASP A 350 -11.21 4.23 -15.30
N ILE A 351 -11.99 3.45 -16.04
CA ILE A 351 -11.72 3.17 -17.45
C ILE A 351 -11.75 4.45 -18.31
N GLU A 352 -12.54 5.45 -17.92
CA GLU A 352 -12.61 6.72 -18.63
C GLU A 352 -11.28 7.47 -18.62
N LYS A 353 -10.59 7.47 -17.47
CA LYS A 353 -9.24 8.00 -17.33
C LYS A 353 -8.24 7.24 -18.22
N VAL A 354 -8.33 5.91 -18.27
CA VAL A 354 -7.45 5.09 -19.12
C VAL A 354 -7.64 5.41 -20.61
N LEU A 355 -8.89 5.48 -21.07
CA LEU A 355 -9.20 5.83 -22.47
C LEU A 355 -8.63 7.20 -22.86
N PHE A 356 -8.73 8.17 -21.96
CA PHE A 356 -8.15 9.50 -22.16
C PHE A 356 -6.62 9.46 -22.26
N LEU A 357 -5.94 8.78 -21.32
CA LEU A 357 -4.48 8.71 -21.29
C LEU A 357 -3.89 7.99 -22.51
N GLU A 358 -4.58 6.96 -23.00
CA GLU A 358 -4.17 6.16 -24.16
C GLU A 358 -4.69 6.70 -25.50
N ASN A 359 -5.39 7.84 -25.51
CA ASN A 359 -6.04 8.39 -26.71
C ASN A 359 -6.95 7.37 -27.43
N ILE A 360 -7.66 6.52 -26.67
CA ILE A 360 -8.56 5.50 -27.22
C ILE A 360 -9.93 6.13 -27.48
N THR A 361 -10.24 6.36 -28.77
CA THR A 361 -11.55 6.84 -29.19
C THR A 361 -12.65 5.82 -28.89
N LYS A 362 -13.75 6.29 -28.30
CA LYS A 362 -14.97 5.48 -28.11
C LYS A 362 -15.67 5.27 -29.45
N THR A 363 -15.53 4.08 -30.00
CA THR A 363 -16.26 3.63 -31.20
C THR A 363 -17.39 2.68 -30.81
N LYS A 364 -18.38 2.51 -31.69
CA LYS A 364 -19.48 1.53 -31.47
C LYS A 364 -18.97 0.12 -31.19
N GLU A 365 -17.84 -0.26 -31.79
CA GLU A 365 -17.19 -1.57 -31.60
C GLU A 365 -16.63 -1.74 -30.19
N LYS A 366 -16.03 -0.68 -29.62
CA LYS A 366 -15.40 -0.73 -28.28
C LYS A 366 -16.39 -0.50 -27.14
N THR A 367 -17.58 0.03 -27.41
CA THR A 367 -18.58 0.39 -26.38
C THR A 367 -18.91 -0.77 -25.45
N LYS A 368 -19.04 -2.00 -25.98
CA LYS A 368 -19.34 -3.18 -25.14
C LYS A 368 -18.24 -3.46 -24.13
N ALA A 369 -16.98 -3.50 -24.59
CA ALA A 369 -15.82 -3.72 -23.73
C ALA A 369 -15.66 -2.62 -22.68
N ILE A 370 -15.83 -1.36 -23.08
CA ILE A 370 -15.74 -0.21 -22.15
C ILE A 370 -16.81 -0.29 -21.07
N ASN A 371 -18.06 -0.62 -21.43
CA ASN A 371 -19.14 -0.74 -20.46
C ASN A 371 -18.89 -1.88 -19.48
N LEU A 372 -18.41 -3.03 -19.95
CA LEU A 372 -18.05 -4.16 -19.08
C LEU A 372 -16.92 -3.79 -18.12
N LEU A 373 -15.84 -3.17 -18.61
CA LEU A 373 -14.73 -2.72 -17.75
C LEU A 373 -15.19 -1.68 -16.72
N LYS A 374 -16.12 -0.78 -17.09
CA LYS A 374 -16.72 0.19 -16.17
C LYS A 374 -17.55 -0.47 -15.06
N SER A 375 -18.24 -1.56 -15.38
CA SER A 375 -19.01 -2.34 -14.40
C SER A 375 -18.10 -3.12 -13.45
N ILE A 376 -16.99 -3.67 -13.94
CA ILE A 376 -16.04 -4.45 -13.13
C ILE A 376 -15.20 -3.52 -12.24
N PHE A 377 -14.67 -2.44 -12.80
CA PHE A 377 -13.71 -1.56 -12.14
C PHE A 377 -14.36 -0.22 -11.79
N SER A 378 -14.84 -0.12 -10.55
CA SER A 378 -15.29 1.14 -9.97
C SER A 378 -14.13 1.80 -9.22
N LYS A 379 -14.00 3.12 -9.38
CA LYS A 379 -13.04 3.93 -8.61
C LYS A 379 -13.45 3.95 -7.13
N LYS A 380 -12.48 3.80 -6.24
CA LYS A 380 -12.62 3.85 -4.79
C LYS A 380 -11.51 4.70 -4.18
N GLU A 381 -11.69 5.05 -2.92
CA GLU A 381 -10.71 5.81 -2.16
C GLU A 381 -9.78 4.83 -1.46
N ASN A 382 -8.53 4.78 -1.94
CA ASN A 382 -7.54 3.84 -1.46
C ASN A 382 -6.80 4.39 -0.25
N TYR A 383 -6.53 3.55 0.74
CA TYR A 383 -5.67 3.91 1.85
C TYR A 383 -4.80 2.74 2.29
N ILE A 384 -3.52 3.02 2.50
CA ILE A 384 -2.56 2.10 3.08
C ILE A 384 -1.56 2.94 3.88
N ASN A 385 -1.07 2.41 5.00
CA ASN A 385 -0.18 3.12 5.91
C ASN A 385 0.92 2.21 6.45
N GLU A 386 1.60 1.51 5.54
CA GLU A 386 2.61 0.51 5.85
C GLU A 386 3.98 1.03 5.48
N TYR A 387 4.77 1.45 6.47
CA TYR A 387 6.16 1.85 6.27
C TYR A 387 7.07 0.66 6.57
N VAL A 388 8.19 0.59 5.85
CA VAL A 388 9.30 -0.34 6.04
C VAL A 388 10.58 0.42 5.77
#